data_AF-A0A971D052-F1
#
_entry.id   AF-A0A971D052-F1
#
_cell.length_a   1.000
_cell.length_b   1.000
_cell.length_c   1.000
_cell.angle_alpha   90.00
_cell.angle_beta   90.00
_cell.angle_gamma   90.00
#
_symmetry.space_group_name_H-M   'P 1'
#
loop_
_entity.id
_entity.type
_entity.pdbx_description
1 polymer ?
#
loop_
_entity_poly.entity_id
_entity_poly.type
_entity_poly.pdbx_seq_one_letter_code
_entity_poly.pdbx_strand_id
1 'polypeptide(L)'
;MPEVPEVLLFMVEQQKMGMKEAYATLNMGVGYVAIVKPHDVDQAPEAARVTGFKAFDAGVVECGEQEVIVPELGISYHHDELGF
;
A
#
# COMPACT_ATOMS: atom_id res chain seq x y z
N MET A 1 5.17 6.24 -3.92
CA MET A 1 5.52 4.88 -3.46
C MET A 1 6.76 4.93 -2.57
N PRO A 2 6.80 4.18 -1.46
CA PRO A 2 7.99 4.06 -0.64
C PRO A 2 9.03 3.16 -1.34
N GLU A 3 10.26 3.22 -0.87
CA GLU A 3 11.29 2.25 -1.25
C GLU A 3 10.94 0.87 -0.67
N VAL A 4 11.04 -0.17 -1.50
CA VAL A 4 10.80 -1.56 -1.07
C VAL A 4 12.07 -2.07 -0.36
N PRO A 5 11.99 -2.53 0.90
CA PRO A 5 13.13 -3.08 1.61
C PRO A 5 13.80 -4.25 0.86
N GLU A 6 15.13 -4.29 0.84
CA GLU A 6 15.92 -5.32 0.12
C GLU A 6 15.53 -6.76 0.50
N VAL A 7 15.17 -6.99 1.77
CA VAL A 7 14.73 -8.32 2.24
C VAL A 7 13.45 -8.78 1.53
N LEU A 8 12.52 -7.88 1.22
CA LEU A 8 11.30 -8.23 0.49
C LEU A 8 11.60 -8.49 -0.98
N LEU A 9 12.47 -7.69 -1.59
CA LEU A 9 12.94 -7.92 -2.96
C LEU A 9 13.62 -9.29 -3.10
N PHE A 10 14.48 -9.65 -2.13
CA PHE A 10 15.09 -10.96 -2.07
C PHE A 10 14.05 -12.08 -1.97
N MET A 11 13.02 -11.94 -1.12
CA MET A 11 11.94 -12.93 -1.01
C MET A 11 11.17 -13.10 -2.33
N VAL A 12 10.85 -12.00 -3.01
CA VAL A 12 10.18 -11.99 -4.33
C VAL A 12 11.02 -12.77 -5.35
N GLU A 13 12.34 -12.51 -5.38
CA GLU A 13 13.27 -13.20 -6.28
C GLU A 13 13.36 -14.70 -5.97
N GLN A 14 13.58 -15.08 -4.71
CA GLN A 14 13.75 -16.48 -4.31
C GLN A 14 12.48 -17.32 -4.55
N GLN A 15 11.31 -16.71 -4.40
CA GLN A 15 10.02 -17.37 -4.62
C GLN A 15 9.51 -17.22 -6.05
N LYS A 16 10.22 -16.47 -6.91
CA LYS A 16 9.84 -16.18 -8.30
C LYS A 16 8.42 -15.58 -8.40
N MET A 17 8.06 -14.73 -7.44
CA MET A 17 6.73 -14.11 -7.39
C MET A 17 6.55 -13.12 -8.54
N GLY A 18 5.35 -13.11 -9.12
CA GLY A 18 4.94 -11.99 -9.97
C GLY A 18 4.70 -10.73 -9.14
N MET A 19 4.76 -9.53 -9.75
CA MET A 19 4.54 -8.28 -9.01
C MET A 19 3.14 -8.22 -8.37
N LYS A 20 2.08 -8.63 -9.09
CA LYS A 20 0.72 -8.68 -8.53
C LYS A 20 0.62 -9.65 -7.33
N GLU A 21 1.34 -10.76 -7.36
CA GLU A 21 1.39 -11.71 -6.23
C GLU A 21 2.17 -11.15 -5.04
N ALA A 22 3.32 -10.52 -5.32
CA ALA A 22 4.16 -9.90 -4.30
C ALA A 22 3.41 -8.83 -3.50
N TYR A 23 2.65 -7.95 -4.17
CA TYR A 23 1.85 -6.91 -3.52
C TYR A 23 0.56 -7.43 -2.85
N ALA A 24 0.10 -8.64 -3.20
CA ALA A 24 -1.00 -9.30 -2.49
C ALA A 24 -0.52 -10.02 -1.22
N THR A 25 0.74 -10.45 -1.19
CA THR A 25 1.29 -11.33 -0.13
C THR A 25 2.17 -10.58 0.85
N LEU A 26 2.96 -9.61 0.37
CA LEU A 26 3.93 -8.85 1.14
C LEU A 26 3.49 -7.39 1.21
N ASN A 27 3.87 -6.72 2.29
CA ASN A 27 3.53 -5.30 2.49
C ASN A 27 4.26 -4.34 1.53
N MET A 28 5.31 -4.82 0.85
CA MET A 28 6.12 -4.08 -0.12
C MET A 28 6.55 -2.67 0.36
N GLY A 29 6.85 -2.53 1.66
CA GLY A 29 7.29 -1.28 2.27
C GLY A 29 6.20 -0.44 2.94
N VAL A 30 4.92 -0.84 2.86
CA VAL A 30 3.79 -0.17 3.54
C VAL A 30 3.24 -1.04 4.66
N GLY A 31 3.71 -0.84 5.88
CA GLY A 31 3.28 -1.64 7.04
C GLY A 31 1.90 -1.27 7.62
N TYR A 32 1.38 -0.08 7.29
CA TYR A 32 0.11 0.41 7.83
C TYR A 32 -0.55 1.40 6.87
N VAL A 33 -1.88 1.43 6.88
CA VAL A 33 -2.71 2.39 6.13
C VAL A 33 -3.73 3.00 7.09
N ALA A 34 -3.84 4.33 7.07
CA ALA A 34 -4.84 5.07 7.82
C ALA A 34 -5.76 5.81 6.85
N ILE A 35 -7.07 5.63 7.00
CA ILE A 35 -8.08 6.38 6.24
C ILE A 35 -8.52 7.56 7.10
N VAL A 36 -8.39 8.77 6.56
CA VAL A 36 -8.70 10.02 7.25
C VAL A 36 -9.71 10.85 6.46
N LYS A 37 -10.27 11.89 7.08
CA LYS A 37 -11.11 12.84 6.35
C LYS A 37 -10.24 13.66 5.39
N PRO A 38 -10.80 14.17 4.28
CA PRO A 38 -10.04 14.95 3.30
C PRO A 38 -9.31 16.17 3.89
N HIS A 39 -9.86 16.81 4.93
CA HIS A 39 -9.23 17.97 5.58
C HIS A 39 -8.08 17.62 6.54
N ASP A 40 -7.88 16.33 6.83
CA ASP A 40 -6.82 15.83 7.71
C ASP A 40 -5.62 15.26 6.94
N VAL A 41 -5.68 15.21 5.60
CA VAL A 41 -4.66 14.56 4.74
C VAL A 41 -3.25 15.12 4.96
N ASP A 42 -3.12 16.43 5.20
CA ASP A 42 -1.82 17.06 5.46
C ASP A 42 -1.34 16.86 6.91
N GLN A 43 -2.27 16.79 7.87
CA GLN A 43 -1.96 16.72 9.31
C GLN A 43 -1.65 15.30 9.77
N ALA A 44 -2.30 14.28 9.20
CA ALA A 44 -2.14 12.89 9.61
C ALA A 44 -0.71 12.36 9.39
N PRO A 45 -0.03 12.61 8.25
CA PRO A 45 1.37 12.25 8.08
C PRO A 45 2.30 12.94 9.08
N GLU A 46 1.98 14.17 9.47
CA GLU A 46 2.80 14.90 10.44
C GLU A 46 2.71 14.30 11.84
N ALA A 47 1.50 13.91 12.27
CA ALA A 47 1.32 13.19 13.53
C ALA A 47 2.11 11.86 13.56
N ALA A 48 2.17 11.14 12.43
CA ALA A 48 2.98 9.93 12.31
C ALA A 48 4.49 10.22 12.38
N ARG A 49 4.96 11.32 11.77
CA ARG A 49 6.39 11.71 11.83
C ARG A 49 6.87 12.03 13.23
N VAL A 50 6.05 12.68 14.05
CA VAL A 50 6.39 12.98 15.46
C VAL A 50 6.62 11.71 16.29
N THR A 51 6.00 10.59 15.89
CA THR A 51 6.16 9.29 16.56
C THR A 51 7.24 8.40 15.91
N GLY A 52 8.00 8.95 14.96
CA GLY A 52 9.13 8.27 14.31
C GLY A 52 8.75 7.47 13.06
N PHE A 53 7.50 7.52 12.60
CA PHE A 53 7.07 6.85 11.37
C PHE A 53 7.25 7.74 10.15
N LYS A 54 7.62 7.14 9.02
CA LYS A 54 7.51 7.79 7.71
C LYS A 54 6.09 7.59 7.19
N ALA A 55 5.41 8.68 6.86
CA ALA A 55 4.07 8.66 6.29
C ALA A 55 3.95 9.66 5.14
N PHE A 56 3.06 9.33 4.19
CA PHE A 56 2.77 10.09 2.99
C PHE A 56 1.30 9.85 2.59
N ASP A 57 0.75 10.74 1.77
CA ASP A 57 -0.56 10.54 1.13
C ASP A 57 -0.45 9.41 0.09
N ALA A 58 -1.16 8.31 0.35
CA ALA A 58 -1.11 7.11 -0.47
C ALA A 58 -2.23 7.04 -1.53
N GLY A 59 -3.17 8.00 -1.53
CA GLY A 59 -4.30 8.01 -2.44
C GLY A 59 -5.64 8.26 -1.74
N VAL A 60 -6.73 7.94 -2.45
CA VAL A 60 -8.09 8.26 -2.03
C VAL A 60 -8.97 7.01 -1.99
N VAL A 61 -10.03 7.06 -1.18
CA VAL A 61 -11.12 6.09 -1.19
C VAL A 61 -12.30 6.70 -1.93
N GLU A 62 -12.81 6.02 -2.94
CA GLU A 62 -13.97 6.44 -3.72
C GLU A 62 -15.16 5.52 -3.47
N CYS A 63 -16.38 6.03 -3.66
CA CYS A 63 -17.56 5.17 -3.68
C CYS A 63 -17.59 4.35 -4.97
N GLY A 64 -17.69 3.03 -4.86
CA GLY A 64 -17.71 2.14 -6.01
C GLY A 64 -17.63 0.67 -5.60
N GLU A 65 -17.19 -0.15 -6.54
CA GLU A 65 -16.88 -1.56 -6.29
C GLU A 65 -15.75 -1.67 -5.25
N GLN A 66 -15.76 -2.74 -4.46
CA GLN A 66 -14.69 -2.98 -3.51
C GLN A 66 -13.44 -3.46 -4.25
N GLU A 67 -12.56 -2.52 -4.58
CA GLU A 67 -11.32 -2.78 -5.28
C GLU A 67 -10.17 -1.90 -4.78
N VAL A 68 -8.94 -2.36 -5.05
CA VAL A 68 -7.71 -1.61 -4.83
C VAL A 68 -6.98 -1.50 -6.16
N ILE A 69 -6.69 -0.27 -6.59
CA ILE A 69 -6.00 0.01 -7.86
C ILE A 69 -4.69 0.73 -7.55
N VAL A 70 -3.59 0.23 -8.13
CA VAL A 70 -2.26 0.86 -8.05
C VAL A 70 -1.78 1.12 -9.49
N PRO A 71 -2.11 2.29 -10.07
CA PRO A 71 -1.87 2.58 -11.48
C PRO A 71 -0.39 2.52 -11.88
N GLU A 72 0.51 2.97 -11.01
CA GLU A 72 1.96 3.01 -11.28
C GLU A 72 2.56 1.61 -11.46
N LEU A 73 1.89 0.60 -10.91
CA LEU A 73 2.30 -0.81 -11.01
C LEU A 73 1.47 -1.60 -12.03
N GLY A 74 0.42 -0.99 -12.60
CA GLY A 74 -0.55 -1.69 -13.45
C GLY A 74 -1.29 -2.81 -12.71
N ILE A 75 -1.54 -2.64 -11.41
CA ILE A 75 -2.18 -3.66 -10.55
C ILE A 75 -3.60 -3.21 -10.18
N SER A 76 -4.55 -4.14 -10.27
CA SER A 76 -5.87 -4.05 -9.65
C SER A 76 -6.20 -5.34 -8.90
N TYR A 77 -6.85 -5.21 -7.75
CA TYR A 77 -7.42 -6.31 -6.97
C TYR A 77 -8.91 -6.05 -6.77
N HIS A 78 -9.75 -6.96 -7.25
CA HIS A 78 -11.20 -6.89 -7.03
C HIS A 78 -11.61 -7.64 -5.76
N HIS A 79 -12.83 -7.40 -5.28
CA HIS A 79 -13.39 -8.02 -4.07
C HIS A 79 -13.11 -9.52 -3.95
N ASP A 80 -13.34 -10.27 -5.03
CA ASP A 80 -13.18 -11.73 -5.08
C ASP A 80 -11.71 -12.18 -4.84
N GLU A 81 -10.74 -11.28 -5.02
CA GLU A 81 -9.31 -11.51 -4.81
C GLU A 81 -8.84 -11.07 -3.41
N LEU A 82 -9.67 -10.34 -2.64
CA LEU A 82 -9.30 -9.72 -1.37
C LEU A 82 -9.50 -10.63 -0.14
N GLY A 83 -10.17 -11.78 -0.29
CA GLY A 83 -10.22 -12.82 0.74
C GLY A 83 -10.97 -12.49 2.03
N PHE A 84 -11.89 -11.52 2.00
CA PHE A 84 -12.76 -11.14 3.13
C PHE A 84 -14.19 -11.63 2.95
#